data_AF-A0A0S4KQU0-F1
#
_entry.id   AF-A0A0S4KQU0-F1
#
_cell.length_a   1.000
_cell.length_b   1.000
_cell.length_c   1.000
_cell.angle_alpha   90.00
_cell.angle_beta   90.00
_cell.angle_gamma   90.00
#
_symmetry.space_group_name_H-M   'P 1'
#
loop_
_entity.id
_entity.type
_entity.pdbx_description
1 polymer ?
#
loop_
_entity_poly.entity_id
_entity_poly.type
_entity_poly.pdbx_seq_one_letter_code
_entity_poly.pdbx_strand_id
1 'polypeptide(L)'
;MPDDMNDRLTLGTTLLVIHSFASFLTFLYCHINTESQAVFAYFLFLIVDAPTLPWAFEIEGKIGFLSPLADAWTNVWYYGHQGVNLRAFILTAIFGGLHWFAIGNLLTYLFRQIHQRLQRQPTSSTVQSL
;
A
#
# COMPACT_ATOMS: atom_id res chain seq x y z
N MET A 1 -15.78 17.78 16.98
CA MET A 1 -15.50 17.66 15.53
C MET A 1 -14.00 17.62 15.12
N PRO A 2 -12.98 17.79 15.99
CA PRO A 2 -11.58 17.53 15.60
C PRO A 2 -11.20 16.03 15.62
N ASP A 3 -11.85 15.21 16.46
CA ASP A 3 -11.50 13.78 16.61
C ASP A 3 -11.76 12.96 15.33
N ASP A 4 -12.77 13.36 14.55
CA ASP A 4 -13.22 12.65 13.34
C ASP A 4 -12.21 12.64 12.18
N MET A 5 -11.41 13.70 12.06
CA MET A 5 -10.38 13.77 11.02
C MET A 5 -9.15 12.96 11.43
N ASN A 6 -8.84 12.97 12.73
CA ASN A 6 -7.73 12.24 13.30
C ASN A 6 -7.91 10.72 13.12
N ASP A 7 -9.10 10.17 13.33
CA ASP A 7 -9.32 8.71 13.20
C ASP A 7 -9.17 8.21 11.75
N ARG A 8 -9.63 8.99 10.77
CA ARG A 8 -9.50 8.66 9.34
C ARG A 8 -8.03 8.64 8.92
N LEU A 9 -7.33 9.72 9.28
CA LEU A 9 -5.90 9.84 9.02
C LEU A 9 -5.10 8.77 9.75
N THR A 10 -5.51 8.37 10.96
CA THR A 10 -4.80 7.37 11.77
C THR A 10 -4.81 6.00 11.10
N LEU A 11 -5.98 5.46 10.70
CA LEU A 11 -6.03 4.14 10.08
C LEU A 11 -5.35 4.13 8.71
N GLY A 12 -5.62 5.14 7.87
CA GLY A 12 -4.96 5.27 6.57
C GLY A 12 -3.44 5.35 6.70
N THR A 13 -2.94 6.19 7.60
CA THR A 13 -1.49 6.34 7.84
C THR A 13 -0.90 5.05 8.42
N THR A 14 -1.60 4.37 9.31
CA THR A 14 -1.15 3.09 9.88
C THR A 14 -0.96 2.04 8.79
N LEU A 15 -1.94 1.89 7.89
CA LEU A 15 -1.83 0.94 6.78
C LEU A 15 -0.72 1.34 5.79
N LEU A 16 -0.55 2.63 5.51
CA LEU A 16 0.56 3.13 4.68
C LEU A 16 1.92 2.80 5.29
N VAL A 17 2.08 2.98 6.61
CA VAL A 17 3.33 2.68 7.32
C VAL A 17 3.61 1.19 7.32
N ILE A 18 2.60 0.36 7.62
CA ILE A 18 2.73 -1.11 7.58
C ILE A 18 3.13 -1.58 6.18
N HIS A 19 2.45 -1.09 5.14
CA HIS A 19 2.77 -1.40 3.75
C HIS A 19 4.19 -1.00 3.37
N SER A 20 4.58 0.23 3.69
CA SER A 20 5.91 0.75 3.36
C SER A 20 7.01 -0.06 4.05
N PHE A 21 6.79 -0.44 5.31
CA PHE A 21 7.72 -1.26 6.07
C PHE A 21 7.79 -2.69 5.52
N ALA A 22 6.65 -3.32 5.21
CA ALA A 22 6.62 -4.64 4.59
C ALA A 22 7.35 -4.63 3.23
N SER A 23 7.06 -3.64 2.39
CA SER A 23 7.74 -3.43 1.09
C SER A 23 9.26 -3.29 1.25
N PHE A 24 9.71 -2.57 2.28
CA PHE A 24 11.13 -2.40 2.58
C PHE A 24 11.78 -3.72 3.02
N LEU A 25 11.14 -4.46 3.93
CA LEU A 25 11.65 -5.77 4.36
C LEU A 25 11.74 -6.74 3.19
N THR A 26 10.76 -6.74 2.30
CA THR A 26 10.80 -7.64 1.14
C THR A 26 11.83 -7.21 0.11
N PHE A 27 12.01 -5.91 -0.10
CA PHE A 27 13.12 -5.39 -0.90
C PHE A 27 14.47 -5.87 -0.35
N LEU A 28 14.71 -5.73 0.96
CA LEU A 28 15.93 -6.22 1.59
C LEU A 28 16.10 -7.73 1.43
N TYR A 29 15.02 -8.50 1.60
CA TYR A 29 15.05 -9.95 1.44
C TYR A 29 15.44 -10.35 0.02
N CYS A 30 14.81 -9.78 -1.02
CA CYS A 30 15.14 -10.03 -2.42
C CYS A 30 16.51 -9.45 -2.83
N HIS A 31 16.97 -8.40 -2.14
CA HIS A 31 18.29 -7.82 -2.36
C HIS A 31 19.40 -8.73 -1.86
N ILE A 32 19.19 -9.40 -0.72
CA ILE A 32 20.13 -10.35 -0.11
C ILE A 32 20.02 -11.73 -0.77
N ASN A 33 18.81 -12.20 -1.07
CA ASN A 33 18.54 -13.53 -1.61
C ASN A 33 18.12 -13.41 -3.08
N THR A 34 19.08 -13.64 -3.99
CA THR A 34 18.88 -13.47 -5.44
C THR A 34 18.27 -14.69 -6.14
N GLU A 35 17.69 -15.63 -5.39
CA GLU A 35 17.06 -16.81 -5.97
C GLU A 35 15.82 -16.42 -6.79
N SER A 36 15.76 -16.87 -8.04
CA SER A 36 14.75 -16.49 -9.01
C SER A 36 13.31 -16.80 -8.57
N GLN A 37 13.11 -17.88 -7.81
CA GLN A 37 11.79 -18.27 -7.30
C GLN A 37 11.29 -17.33 -6.20
N ALA A 38 12.17 -16.85 -5.32
CA ALA A 38 11.83 -15.89 -4.27
C ALA A 38 11.44 -14.54 -4.86
N VAL A 39 12.18 -14.08 -5.88
CA VAL A 39 11.87 -12.84 -6.61
C VAL A 39 10.54 -12.95 -7.37
N PHE A 40 10.26 -14.10 -7.99
CA PHE A 40 9.00 -14.31 -8.72
C PHE A 40 7.77 -14.35 -7.78
N ALA A 41 7.84 -15.10 -6.68
CA ALA A 41 6.78 -15.13 -5.68
C ALA A 41 6.51 -13.73 -5.10
N TYR A 42 7.57 -12.93 -4.91
CA TYR A 42 7.45 -11.54 -4.49
C TYR A 42 6.71 -10.67 -5.50
N PHE A 43 7.07 -10.71 -6.79
CA PHE A 43 6.37 -9.96 -7.82
C PHE A 43 4.87 -10.32 -7.90
N LEU A 44 4.52 -11.59 -7.70
CA LEU A 44 3.12 -12.02 -7.61
C LEU A 44 2.38 -11.40 -6.43
N PHE A 45 3.00 -11.39 -5.24
CA PHE A 45 2.44 -10.73 -4.07
C PHE A 45 2.26 -9.23 -4.30
N LEU A 46 3.23 -8.56 -4.93
CA LEU A 46 3.16 -7.13 -5.23
C LEU A 46 2.02 -6.77 -6.18
N ILE A 47 1.71 -7.63 -7.16
CA ILE A 47 0.59 -7.41 -8.09
C ILE A 47 -0.75 -7.56 -7.36
N VAL A 48 -0.87 -8.51 -6.43
CA VAL A 48 -2.09 -8.66 -5.63
C VAL A 48 -2.26 -7.48 -4.67
N ASP A 49 -1.16 -7.05 -4.05
CA ASP A 49 -1.14 -6.00 -3.04
C ASP A 49 -1.31 -4.60 -3.63
N ALA A 50 -0.73 -4.35 -4.81
CA ALA A 50 -0.86 -3.11 -5.57
C ALA A 50 -1.21 -3.40 -7.05
N PRO A 51 -2.49 -3.63 -7.39
CA PRO A 51 -2.91 -4.05 -8.73
C PRO A 51 -2.55 -3.07 -9.86
N THR A 52 -2.34 -1.79 -9.55
CA THR A 52 -1.96 -0.78 -10.53
C THR A 52 -0.45 -0.68 -10.74
N LEU A 53 0.35 -1.44 -9.98
CA LEU A 53 1.79 -1.42 -10.06
C LEU A 53 2.32 -1.72 -11.48
N PRO A 54 1.75 -2.67 -12.26
CA PRO A 54 2.16 -2.88 -13.65
C PRO A 54 2.02 -1.63 -14.53
N TRP A 55 0.94 -0.85 -14.35
CA TRP A 55 0.76 0.40 -15.07
C TRP A 55 1.75 1.48 -14.63
N ALA A 56 2.01 1.58 -13.33
CA ALA A 56 3.02 2.49 -12.80
C ALA A 56 4.40 2.18 -13.38
N PHE A 57 4.75 0.89 -13.49
CA PHE A 57 5.96 0.42 -14.16
C PHE A 57 6.01 0.75 -15.64
N GLU A 58 4.91 0.56 -16.37
CA GLU A 58 4.85 0.88 -17.79
C GLU A 58 5.04 2.38 -18.04
N ILE A 59 4.39 3.23 -17.23
CA ILE A 59 4.53 4.69 -17.28
C ILE A 59 5.95 5.09 -16.91
N GLU A 60 6.50 4.53 -15.83
CA GLU A 60 7.86 4.81 -15.40
C GLU A 60 8.89 4.41 -16.46
N GLY A 61 8.72 3.24 -17.10
CA GLY A 61 9.59 2.78 -18.18
C GLY A 61 9.56 3.68 -19.42
N LYS A 62 8.45 4.40 -19.66
CA LYS A 62 8.33 5.40 -20.75
C LYS A 62 8.98 6.74 -20.39
N ILE A 63 8.84 7.19 -19.14
CA ILE A 63 9.34 8.49 -18.68
C ILE A 63 10.82 8.41 -18.30
N GLY A 64 11.26 7.26 -17.78
CA GLY A 64 12.62 7.00 -17.31
C GLY A 64 13.01 7.80 -16.06
N PHE A 65 12.05 8.29 -15.27
CA PHE A 65 12.31 9.17 -14.13
C PHE A 65 13.21 8.52 -13.07
N LEU A 66 13.01 7.23 -12.79
CA LEU A 66 13.81 6.49 -11.81
C LEU A 66 15.04 5.83 -12.44
N SER A 67 15.22 5.90 -13.78
CA SER A 67 16.37 5.28 -14.46
C SER A 67 17.71 5.72 -13.85
N PRO A 68 18.00 7.03 -13.65
CA PRO A 68 19.31 7.44 -13.15
C PRO A 68 19.60 6.93 -11.74
N LEU A 69 18.57 6.88 -10.89
CA LEU A 69 18.68 6.37 -9.52
C LEU A 69 18.91 4.85 -9.52
N ALA A 70 18.19 4.12 -10.36
CA ALA A 70 18.34 2.68 -10.52
C ALA A 70 19.71 2.30 -11.11
N ASP A 71 20.19 3.07 -12.07
CA ASP A 71 21.50 2.89 -12.71
C ASP A 71 22.63 3.20 -11.71
N ALA A 72 22.52 4.30 -10.96
CA ALA A 72 23.46 4.63 -9.89
C ALA A 72 23.51 3.53 -8.82
N TRP A 73 22.34 3.03 -8.39
CA TRP A 73 22.28 1.92 -7.44
C TRP A 73 22.93 0.65 -7.98
N THR A 74 22.65 0.31 -9.24
CA THR A 74 23.27 -0.84 -9.92
C THR A 74 24.79 -0.68 -9.95
N ASN A 75 25.29 0.50 -10.32
CA ASN A 75 26.73 0.77 -10.39
C ASN A 75 27.43 0.69 -9.02
N VAL A 76 26.75 1.10 -7.94
CA VAL A 76 27.32 1.04 -6.58
C VAL A 76 27.33 -0.39 -6.04
N TRP A 77 26.30 -1.18 -6.34
CA TRP A 77 26.10 -2.47 -5.67
C TRP A 77 26.43 -3.70 -6.52
N TYR A 78 26.14 -3.75 -7.83
CA TYR A 78 26.41 -4.96 -8.66
C TYR A 78 26.26 -4.73 -10.18
N TYR A 79 27.13 -5.35 -11.00
CA TYR A 79 27.08 -5.36 -12.48
C TYR A 79 25.78 -6.00 -13.06
N GLY A 80 24.67 -5.26 -13.07
CA GLY A 80 23.65 -5.37 -14.12
C GLY A 80 22.24 -5.87 -13.77
N HIS A 81 21.98 -6.43 -12.58
CA HIS A 81 20.68 -7.10 -12.34
C HIS A 81 19.85 -6.57 -11.16
N GLN A 82 20.40 -5.76 -10.25
CA GLN A 82 19.68 -5.34 -9.05
C GLN A 82 18.97 -3.98 -9.14
N GLY A 83 19.23 -3.16 -10.16
CA GLY A 83 18.54 -1.87 -10.35
C GLY A 83 17.04 -1.98 -10.57
N VAL A 84 16.58 -3.09 -11.18
CA VAL A 84 15.15 -3.35 -11.41
C VAL A 84 14.41 -3.53 -10.08
N ASN A 85 15.03 -4.16 -9.08
CA ASN A 85 14.44 -4.35 -7.75
C ASN A 85 14.28 -3.02 -7.01
N LEU A 86 15.18 -2.06 -7.21
CA LEU A 86 15.05 -0.74 -6.59
C LEU A 86 13.87 0.05 -7.18
N ARG A 87 13.71 0.04 -8.51
CA ARG A 87 12.54 0.68 -9.16
C ARG A 87 11.25 0.02 -8.69
N ALA A 88 11.23 -1.31 -8.63
CA ALA A 88 10.11 -2.09 -8.11
C ALA A 88 9.72 -1.66 -6.70
N PHE A 89 10.72 -1.60 -5.81
CA PHE A 89 10.52 -1.18 -4.44
C PHE A 89 9.94 0.23 -4.35
N ILE A 90 10.53 1.22 -5.02
CA ILE A 90 10.10 2.62 -4.95
C ILE A 90 8.65 2.76 -5.44
N LEU A 91 8.33 2.17 -6.60
CA LEU A 91 6.98 2.22 -7.14
C LEU A 91 5.98 1.50 -6.24
N THR A 92 6.34 0.35 -5.70
CA THR A 92 5.49 -0.41 -4.77
C THR A 92 5.23 0.36 -3.48
N ALA A 93 6.28 0.93 -2.88
CA ALA A 93 6.16 1.67 -1.63
C ALA A 93 5.26 2.89 -1.81
N ILE A 94 5.41 3.63 -2.91
CA ILE A 94 4.61 4.82 -3.19
C ILE A 94 3.18 4.44 -3.59
N PHE A 95 2.99 3.68 -4.66
CA PHE A 95 1.66 3.40 -5.20
C PHE A 95 0.88 2.43 -4.32
N GLY A 96 1.51 1.36 -3.82
CA GLY A 96 0.87 0.46 -2.86
C GLY A 96 0.55 1.18 -1.55
N GLY A 97 1.47 2.03 -1.05
CA GLY A 97 1.23 2.82 0.16
C GLY A 97 0.03 3.75 0.02
N LEU A 98 -0.11 4.42 -1.14
CA LEU A 98 -1.27 5.25 -1.45
C LEU A 98 -2.56 4.45 -1.56
N HIS A 99 -2.54 3.23 -2.13
CA HIS A 99 -3.71 2.35 -2.14
C HIS A 99 -4.15 1.99 -0.72
N TRP A 100 -3.23 1.52 0.11
CA TRP A 100 -3.54 1.15 1.49
C TRP A 100 -3.97 2.33 2.35
N PHE A 101 -3.40 3.51 2.11
CA PHE A 101 -3.87 4.75 2.70
C PHE A 101 -5.33 5.05 2.32
N ALA A 102 -5.67 4.96 1.02
CA ALA A 102 -7.03 5.20 0.53
C ALA A 102 -8.01 4.16 1.07
N ILE A 103 -7.63 2.87 1.09
CA ILE A 103 -8.42 1.78 1.65
C ILE A 103 -8.70 2.01 3.14
N GLY A 104 -7.67 2.35 3.93
CA GLY A 104 -7.83 2.63 5.36
C GLY A 104 -8.81 3.78 5.61
N ASN A 105 -8.66 4.89 4.86
CA ASN A 105 -9.58 6.02 4.97
C ASN A 105 -11.02 5.66 4.55
N LEU A 106 -11.19 4.83 3.52
CA LEU A 106 -12.48 4.38 3.04
C LEU A 106 -13.15 3.44 4.05
N LEU A 107 -12.41 2.49 4.62
CA LEU A 107 -12.91 1.58 5.65
C LEU A 107 -13.37 2.36 6.88
N THR A 108 -12.57 3.30 7.38
CA THR A 108 -12.99 4.16 8.50
C THR A 108 -14.29 4.90 8.18
N TYR A 109 -14.42 5.43 6.96
CA TYR A 109 -15.64 6.10 6.52
C TYR A 109 -16.87 5.15 6.49
N LEU A 110 -16.72 3.95 5.94
CA LEU A 110 -17.80 2.97 5.85
C LEU A 110 -18.24 2.45 7.22
N PHE A 111 -17.30 2.07 8.08
CA PHE A 111 -17.60 1.63 9.45
C PHE A 111 -18.34 2.70 10.23
N ARG A 112 -17.95 3.96 10.07
CA ARG A 112 -18.65 5.09 10.69
C ARG A 112 -20.08 5.23 10.19
N GLN A 113 -20.31 5.15 8.88
CA GLN A 113 -21.66 5.19 8.33
C GLN A 113 -22.54 4.06 8.88
N ILE A 114 -21.99 2.85 8.96
CA ILE A 114 -22.70 1.68 9.50
C ILE A 114 -23.03 1.90 10.98
N HIS A 115 -22.04 2.34 11.79
CA HIS A 115 -22.23 2.58 13.22
C HIS A 115 -23.30 3.65 13.49
N GLN A 116 -23.28 4.76 12.74
CA GLN A 116 -24.30 5.80 12.85
C GLN A 116 -25.71 5.30 12.47
N ARG A 117 -25.81 4.41 11.46
CA ARG A 117 -27.09 3.80 11.09
C ARG A 117 -27.62 2.85 12.16
N LEU A 118 -26.74 2.08 12.79
CA LEU A 118 -27.10 1.15 13.88
C LEU A 118 -27.55 1.90 15.14
N GLN A 119 -26.87 3.01 15.51
CA GLN A 119 -27.28 3.83 16.65
C GLN A 119 -28.57 4.62 16.42
N ARG A 120 -28.92 4.91 15.15
CA ARG A 120 -30.16 5.63 14.79
C ARG A 120 -31.38 4.73 14.67
N GLN A 121 -31.27 3.41 14.84
CA GLN A 121 -32.46 2.57 14.94
C GLN A 121 -33.20 2.92 16.24
N PRO A 122 -34.43 3.46 16.15
CA PRO A 122 -35.20 3.74 17.35
C PRO A 122 -35.52 2.41 18.03
N THR A 123 -35.32 2.33 19.34
CA THR A 123 -35.92 1.32 20.22
C THR A 123 -37.44 1.49 20.22
N SER A 124 -38.10 1.22 19.09
CA SER A 124 -39.56 1.17 19.02
C SER A 124 -40.05 -0.18 19.52
N SER A 125 -39.99 -0.37 20.83
CA SER A 125 -40.87 -1.30 21.53
C SER A 125 -41.33 -0.71 22.86
N THR A 126 -41.66 0.58 22.87
CA THR A 126 -42.72 1.07 23.77
C THR A 126 -44.05 0.60 23.17
N VAL A 127 -44.33 -0.71 23.29
CA VAL A 127 -45.69 -1.21 23.16
C VAL A 127 -46.43 -0.60 24.33
N GLN A 128 -47.24 0.42 24.02
CA GLN A 128 -48.13 1.08 24.94
C GLN A 128 -48.96 0.02 25.66
N SER A 129 -48.81 -0.04 26.97
CA SER A 129 -49.76 -0.67 27.86
C SER A 129 -51.12 0.00 27.67
N LEU A 130 -52.08 -0.74 27.13
CA LEU A 130 -53.52 -0.51 27.28
C LEU A 130 -54.11 -1.71 28.00
#